data_AF-A0A7J4U5C8-F1
#
_entry.id   AF-A0A7J4U5C8-F1
#
_cell.length_a   1.000
_cell.length_b   1.000
_cell.length_c   1.000
_cell.angle_alpha   90.00
_cell.angle_beta   90.00
_cell.angle_gamma   90.00
#
_symmetry.space_group_name_H-M   'P 1'
#
loop_
_entity.id
_entity.type
_entity.pdbx_description
1 polymer ?
#
loop_
_entity_poly.entity_id
_entity_poly.type
_entity_poly.pdbx_seq_one_letter_code
_entity_poly.pdbx_strand_id
1 'polypeptide(L)'
;MNIALKRMIAVMMNQHIVGHKHIPEMLLIKSRIKNLSKQQQKEFMDEYSRLVNMDYFWRLKKRTGKGTEWHISINPDMLVDLKELIGDEST
;
A
#
# COMPACT_ATOMS: atom_id res chain seq x y z
N MET A 1 -12.58 -0.05 -5.25
CA MET A 1 -11.18 0.19 -4.87
C MET A 1 -10.56 1.12 -5.89
N ASN A 2 -9.92 2.20 -5.42
CA ASN A 2 -9.26 3.21 -6.21
C ASN A 2 -8.13 2.62 -7.07
N ILE A 3 -8.04 3.03 -8.34
CA ILE A 3 -7.03 2.53 -9.31
C ILE A 3 -5.60 2.74 -8.79
N ALA A 4 -5.31 3.87 -8.14
CA ALA A 4 -3.97 4.13 -7.60
C ALA A 4 -3.62 3.18 -6.44
N LEU A 5 -4.60 2.77 -5.64
CA LEU A 5 -4.42 1.79 -4.57
C LEU A 5 -4.20 0.39 -5.13
N LYS A 6 -4.99 -0.03 -6.14
CA LYS A 6 -4.74 -1.28 -6.87
C LYS A 6 -3.33 -1.33 -7.44
N ARG A 7 -2.87 -0.26 -8.09
CA ARG A 7 -1.49 -0.14 -8.62
C ARG A 7 -0.43 -0.15 -7.52
N MET A 8 -0.73 0.40 -6.34
CA MET A 8 0.17 0.33 -5.19
C MET A 8 0.36 -1.12 -4.74
N ILE A 9 -0.75 -1.83 -4.52
CA ILE A 9 -0.78 -3.25 -4.10
C ILE A 9 -0.07 -4.12 -5.14
N ALA A 10 -0.38 -3.95 -6.43
CA ALA A 10 0.27 -4.68 -7.51
C ALA A 10 1.79 -4.51 -7.52
N VAL A 11 2.29 -3.29 -7.27
CA VAL A 11 3.74 -3.03 -7.16
C VAL A 11 4.34 -3.73 -5.95
N MET A 12 3.68 -3.67 -4.79
CA MET A 12 4.14 -4.37 -3.60
C MET A 12 4.20 -5.89 -3.83
N MET A 13 3.20 -6.47 -4.49
CA MET A 13 3.18 -7.90 -4.84
C MET A 13 4.27 -8.27 -5.84
N ASN A 14 4.41 -7.50 -6.92
CA ASN A 14 5.44 -7.74 -7.95
C ASN A 14 6.85 -7.62 -7.40
N GLN A 15 7.06 -6.75 -6.40
CA GLN A 15 8.35 -6.60 -5.72
C GLN A 15 8.51 -7.52 -4.50
N HIS A 16 7.53 -8.39 -4.23
CA HIS A 16 7.48 -9.28 -3.08
C HIS A 16 7.64 -8.55 -1.72
N ILE A 17 7.10 -7.34 -1.60
CA ILE A 17 7.06 -6.55 -0.37
C ILE A 17 5.96 -7.11 0.55
N VAL A 18 6.25 -8.27 1.13
CA VAL A 18 5.33 -9.08 1.93
C VAL A 18 6.03 -9.46 3.23
N GLY A 19 5.29 -9.44 4.35
CA GLY A 19 5.78 -9.86 5.67
C GLY A 19 6.98 -9.03 6.11
N HIS A 20 8.14 -9.68 6.26
CA HIS A 20 9.36 -9.04 6.77
C HIS A 20 10.02 -8.05 5.80
N LYS A 21 9.66 -8.04 4.52
CA LYS A 21 10.20 -7.09 3.54
C LYS A 21 9.34 -5.82 3.49
N HIS A 22 9.92 -4.70 3.89
CA HIS A 22 9.20 -3.42 3.99
C HIS A 22 9.86 -2.31 3.20
N ILE A 23 9.06 -1.34 2.75
CA ILE A 23 9.50 -0.14 2.03
C ILE A 23 9.00 1.13 2.70
N PRO A 24 9.64 2.30 2.50
CA PRO A 24 9.16 3.56 3.06
C PRO A 24 7.75 3.89 2.59
N GLU A 25 6.81 3.98 3.54
CA GLU A 25 5.37 4.12 3.29
C GLU A 25 5.07 5.41 2.50
N MET A 26 5.59 6.52 3.00
CA MET A 26 5.33 7.84 2.41
C MET A 26 5.92 7.98 1.00
N LEU A 27 7.00 7.28 0.69
CA LEU A 27 7.59 7.28 -0.64
C LEU A 27 6.66 6.59 -1.63
N LEU A 28 6.10 5.44 -1.24
CA LEU A 28 5.16 4.70 -2.06
C LEU A 28 3.87 5.50 -2.28
N ILE A 29 3.24 6.01 -1.22
CA ILE A 29 2.00 6.80 -1.29
C ILE A 29 2.18 8.01 -2.21
N LYS A 30 3.22 8.84 -1.97
CA LYS A 30 3.48 10.04 -2.76
C LYS A 30 3.66 9.72 -4.25
N SER A 31 4.33 8.61 -4.57
CA SER A 31 4.52 8.19 -5.97
C SER A 31 3.22 7.79 -6.67
N ARG A 32 2.19 7.37 -5.93
CA ARG A 32 0.90 6.93 -6.48
C ARG A 32 -0.13 8.03 -6.58
N ILE A 33 -0.07 9.02 -5.67
CA ILE A 33 -1.07 10.09 -5.61
C ILE A 33 -0.66 11.38 -6.35
N LYS A 34 0.59 11.50 -6.82
CA LYS A 34 1.18 12.74 -7.38
C LYS A 34 0.33 13.42 -8.45
N ASN A 35 -0.31 12.64 -9.32
CA ASN A 35 -1.08 13.16 -10.46
C ASN A 35 -2.60 13.13 -10.24
N LEU A 36 -3.05 12.85 -9.00
CA LEU A 36 -4.47 12.76 -8.66
C LEU A 36 -5.01 14.14 -8.23
N SER A 37 -6.30 14.38 -8.49
CA SER A 37 -7.00 15.54 -7.96
C SER A 37 -7.12 15.47 -6.43
N LYS A 38 -7.36 16.61 -5.75
CA LYS A 38 -7.52 16.64 -4.28
C LYS A 38 -8.58 15.65 -3.78
N GLN A 39 -9.68 15.50 -4.52
CA GLN A 39 -10.75 14.56 -4.19
C GLN A 39 -10.28 13.11 -4.31
N GLN A 40 -9.60 12.76 -5.39
CA GLN A 40 -9.04 11.42 -5.60
C GLN A 40 -7.94 11.07 -4.58
N GLN A 41 -7.13 12.06 -4.16
CA GLN A 41 -6.15 11.87 -3.09
C GLN A 41 -6.83 11.54 -1.76
N LYS A 42 -7.93 12.22 -1.43
CA LYS A 42 -8.72 11.94 -0.23
C LYS A 42 -9.29 10.52 -0.28
N GLU A 43 -9.94 10.14 -1.37
CA GLU A 43 -10.48 8.79 -1.57
C GLU A 43 -9.40 7.70 -1.46
N PHE A 44 -8.23 7.93 -2.05
CA PHE A 44 -7.08 7.04 -1.90
C PHE A 44 -6.67 6.89 -0.43
N MET A 45 -6.54 8.00 0.31
CA MET A 45 -6.11 7.97 1.70
C MET A 45 -7.15 7.33 2.62
N ASP A 46 -8.44 7.54 2.34
CA ASP A 46 -9.55 6.93 3.10
C ASP A 46 -9.57 5.41 2.90
N GLU A 47 -9.46 4.92 1.66
CA GLU A 47 -9.37 3.49 1.37
C GLU A 47 -8.09 2.86 1.91
N TYR A 48 -6.94 3.53 1.74
CA TYR A 48 -5.66 3.08 2.25
C TYR A 48 -5.70 2.91 3.78
N SER A 49 -6.20 3.93 4.49
CA SER A 49 -6.31 3.89 5.95
C SER A 49 -7.23 2.77 6.42
N ARG A 50 -8.31 2.48 5.65
CA ARG A 50 -9.19 1.35 5.92
C ARG A 50 -8.46 0.01 5.82
N LEU A 51 -7.69 -0.20 4.74
CA LEU A 51 -6.91 -1.45 4.58
C LEU A 51 -5.85 -1.62 5.68
N VAL A 52 -5.19 -0.54 6.09
CA VAL A 52 -4.26 -0.56 7.23
C VAL A 52 -4.99 -0.98 8.52
N ASN A 53 -6.17 -0.43 8.79
CA ASN A 53 -6.94 -0.77 10.00
C ASN A 53 -7.56 -2.17 9.94
N MET A 54 -7.66 -2.77 8.76
CA MET A 54 -8.12 -4.14 8.54
C MET A 54 -6.95 -5.15 8.49
N ASP A 55 -5.75 -4.74 8.91
CA ASP A 55 -4.54 -5.58 8.94
C ASP A 55 -4.08 -6.14 7.58
N TYR A 56 -4.51 -5.54 6.46
CA TYR A 56 -3.99 -5.89 5.12
C TYR A 56 -2.53 -5.49 4.93
N PHE A 57 -2.08 -4.50 5.70
CA PHE A 57 -0.73 -3.98 5.65
C PHE A 57 -0.10 -3.95 7.02
N TRP A 58 1.12 -4.47 7.13
CA TRP A 58 1.92 -4.29 8.33
C TRP A 58 2.72 -3.00 8.23
N ARG A 59 2.64 -2.19 9.28
CA ARG A 59 3.35 -0.92 9.39
C ARG A 59 4.29 -0.96 10.58
N LEU A 60 5.53 -0.53 10.36
CA LEU A 60 6.51 -0.42 11.42
C LEU A 60 7.42 0.79 11.25
N LYS A 61 7.83 1.37 12.38
CA LYS A 61 8.79 2.46 12.41
C LYS A 61 10.21 1.90 12.30
N LYS A 62 10.97 2.32 11.29
CA LYS A 62 12.40 2.02 11.18
C LYS A 62 13.23 3.28 11.37
N ARG A 63 14.37 3.14 12.06
CA ARG A 63 15.39 4.19 12.10
C ARG A 63 16.13 4.21 10.76
N THR A 64 16.31 5.40 10.23
CA THR A 64 17.02 5.71 8.99
C THR A 64 18.13 6.70 9.30
N GLY A 65 19.01 6.97 8.33
CA GLY A 65 20.04 8.00 8.46
C GLY A 65 19.50 9.42 8.71
N LYS A 66 18.20 9.67 8.50
CA LYS A 66 17.56 10.99 8.64
C LYS A 66 16.54 11.07 9.79
N GLY A 67 16.43 10.03 10.61
CA GLY A 67 15.44 9.94 11.69
C GLY A 67 14.62 8.66 11.59
N THR A 68 13.40 8.66 12.12
CA THR A 68 12.52 7.48 12.11
C THR A 68 11.40 7.66 11.10
N GLU A 69 11.19 6.68 10.22
CA GLU A 69 10.11 6.72 9.22
C GLU A 69 9.29 5.43 9.23
N TRP A 70 8.02 5.56 8.85
CA TRP A 70 7.14 4.42 8.69
C TRP A 70 7.49 3.64 7.43
N HIS A 71 7.55 2.33 7.59
CA HIS A 71 7.70 1.37 6.52
C HIS A 71 6.48 0.44 6.49
N ILE A 72 6.14 -0.01 5.29
CA ILE A 72 4.96 -0.84 5.03
C ILE A 72 5.32 -2.11 4.28
N SER A 73 4.59 -3.19 4.56
CA SER A 73 4.55 -4.43 3.80
C SER A 73 3.13 -4.97 3.72
N ILE A 74 2.88 -5.88 2.78
CA ILE A 74 1.64 -6.65 2.75
C ILE A 74 1.66 -7.68 3.88
N ASN A 75 0.56 -7.81 4.61
CA ASN A 75 0.36 -8.92 5.52
C ASN A 75 0.29 -10.24 4.71
N PRO A 76 1.19 -11.22 4.95
CA PRO A 76 1.18 -12.50 4.24
C PRO A 76 -0.18 -13.21 4.28
N ASP A 77 -0.91 -13.09 5.39
CA ASP A 77 -2.19 -13.79 5.61
C ASP A 77 -3.31 -13.22 4.71
N MET A 78 -3.16 -11.96 4.28
CA MET A 78 -4.13 -11.24 3.45
C MET A 78 -3.80 -11.30 1.96
N LEU A 79 -2.80 -12.09 1.56
CA LEU A 79 -2.36 -12.16 0.16
C LEU A 79 -3.41 -12.73 -0.79
N VAL A 80 -4.19 -13.73 -0.34
CA VAL A 80 -5.25 -14.34 -1.15
C VAL A 80 -6.35 -13.30 -1.38
N ASP A 81 -6.85 -12.69 -0.30
CA ASP A 81 -7.85 -11.63 -0.34
C ASP A 81 -7.38 -10.45 -1.23
N LEU A 82 -6.12 -10.02 -1.10
CA LEU A 82 -5.57 -8.97 -1.96
C LEU A 82 -5.53 -9.36 -3.43
N LYS A 83 -5.19 -10.62 -3.74
CA LYS A 83 -5.22 -11.14 -5.12
C LYS A 83 -6.63 -11.10 -5.70
N GLU A 84 -7.63 -11.47 -4.93
CA GLU A 84 -9.03 -11.41 -5.35
C GLU A 84 -9.48 -9.95 -5.55
N LEU A 85 -9.16 -9.07 -4.60
CA LEU A 85 -9.49 -7.65 -4.65
C LEU A 85 -8.87 -6.90 -5.85
N ILE A 86 -7.69 -7.32 -6.33
CA ILE A 86 -7.05 -6.74 -7.52
C ILE A 86 -7.33 -7.53 -8.81
N GLY A 87 -7.65 -8.82 -8.71
CA GLY A 87 -7.69 -9.81 -9.79
C GLY A 87 -8.95 -9.75 -10.66
N ASP A 88 -9.98 -9.02 -10.21
CA ASP A 88 -11.24 -8.86 -10.95
C ASP A 88 -11.17 -7.87 -12.14
N GLU A 89 -9.97 -7.48 -12.59
CA GLU A 89 -9.74 -6.69 -13.82
C GLU A 89 -8.64 -7.29 -14.71
N SER A 90 -8.51 -8.62 -14.69
CA SER A 90 -7.71 -9.36 -15.69
C SER A 90 -8.64 -10.01 -16.71
N THR A 91 -9.41 -9.21 -17.45
CA THR A 91 -10.01 -9.62 -18.72
C THR A 91 -10.18 -8.41 -19.63
#